data_AF-A0A960WUU8-F1
#
_entry.id   AF-A0A960WUU8-F1
#
_cell.length_a   1.000
_cell.length_b   1.000
_cell.length_c   1.000
_cell.angle_alpha   90.00
_cell.angle_beta   90.00
_cell.angle_gamma   90.00
#
_symmetry.space_group_name_H-M   'P 1'
#
loop_
_entity.id
_entity.type
_entity.pdbx_description
1 polymer ?
#
loop_
_entity_poly.entity_id
_entity_poly.type
_entity_poly.pdbx_seq_one_letter_code
_entity_poly.pdbx_strand_id
1 'polypeptide(L)'
;MDPVSPVPECPEIRLVPSNFQRRTLWSAITALSIVVIGAITVGMVMLTGTVLSYLQPILVPLAVAAIIAYLLEPIIGWLCRRGWSHRKAMLVVFIAFVVFVTLLVVAVVVPTIGQAQEVYKNRDSYSERATTLVKLGIDSMQDYFETGVAKEYYDRGVEWLSTEGPRLGAEIGQKIWERLRGAFGFFGYVLGLLLVPIYLYYFLQNGHTISQTWSDYLPLKASSFKDEVVGTLTEINGYLISFFRGQ
;
A
#
# COMPACT_ATOMS: atom_id res chain seq x y z
N MET A 1 -43.44 -45.52 75.32
CA MET A 1 -42.93 -44.79 74.16
C MET A 1 -41.44 -44.65 74.38
N ASP A 2 -40.66 -45.61 73.88
CA ASP A 2 -39.21 -45.52 73.96
C ASP A 2 -38.72 -44.75 72.72
N PRO A 3 -37.83 -43.75 72.88
CA PRO A 3 -37.36 -42.94 71.77
C PRO A 3 -36.49 -43.79 70.84
N VAL A 4 -36.83 -43.78 69.54
CA VAL A 4 -36.03 -44.40 68.48
C VAL A 4 -34.66 -43.72 68.44
N SER A 5 -33.61 -44.49 68.70
CA SER A 5 -32.21 -44.07 68.61
C SER A 5 -31.88 -43.57 67.20
N PRO A 6 -31.12 -42.48 67.03
CA PRO A 6 -30.74 -42.01 65.69
C PRO A 6 -29.84 -43.03 64.99
N VAL A 7 -30.13 -43.27 63.71
CA VAL A 7 -29.33 -44.12 62.82
C VAL A 7 -27.96 -43.45 62.60
N PRO A 8 -26.82 -44.14 62.72
CA PRO A 8 -25.52 -43.55 62.42
C PRO A 8 -25.45 -43.18 60.93
N GLU A 9 -25.22 -41.91 60.63
CA GLU A 9 -24.97 -41.43 59.26
C GLU A 9 -23.68 -42.07 58.72
N CYS A 10 -23.74 -42.69 57.54
CA CYS A 10 -22.55 -43.21 56.86
C CYS A 10 -21.54 -42.06 56.64
N PRO A 11 -20.25 -42.24 56.95
CA PRO A 11 -19.25 -41.22 56.70
C PRO A 11 -19.14 -40.94 55.20
N GLU A 12 -19.43 -39.71 54.81
CA GLU A 12 -19.31 -39.22 53.44
C GLU A 12 -17.81 -39.26 53.03
N ILE A 13 -17.42 -40.24 52.19
CA ILE A 13 -16.04 -40.38 51.74
C ILE A 13 -15.70 -39.22 50.80
N ARG A 14 -15.14 -38.14 51.35
CA ARG A 14 -14.58 -37.04 50.56
C ARG A 14 -13.29 -37.52 49.91
N LEU A 15 -13.37 -37.87 48.63
CA LEU A 15 -12.21 -38.15 47.77
C LEU A 15 -11.39 -36.87 47.57
N VAL A 16 -10.57 -36.53 48.55
CA VAL A 16 -9.64 -35.41 48.46
C VAL A 16 -8.40 -35.83 47.66
N PRO A 17 -8.08 -35.13 46.56
CA PRO A 17 -6.93 -35.49 45.73
C PRO A 17 -5.61 -35.26 46.48
N SER A 18 -4.63 -36.13 46.23
CA SER A 18 -3.29 -36.00 46.80
C SER A 18 -2.58 -34.73 46.29
N ASN A 19 -1.65 -34.19 47.09
CA ASN A 19 -0.89 -32.98 46.74
C ASN A 19 -0.15 -33.10 45.40
N PHE A 20 0.29 -34.32 45.03
CA PHE A 20 0.94 -34.60 43.76
C PHE A 20 -0.03 -34.46 42.58
N GLN A 21 -1.23 -35.04 42.67
CA GLN A 21 -2.26 -34.94 41.63
C GLN A 21 -2.68 -33.49 41.37
N ARG A 22 -2.81 -32.68 42.43
CA ARG A 22 -3.17 -31.27 42.29
C ARG A 22 -2.09 -30.48 41.54
N ARG A 23 -0.81 -30.72 41.82
CA ARG A 23 0.31 -30.04 41.13
C ARG A 23 0.34 -30.38 39.64
N THR A 24 0.16 -31.66 39.30
CA THR A 24 0.14 -32.11 37.89
C THR A 24 -1.05 -31.52 37.12
N LEU A 25 -2.23 -31.40 37.75
CA LEU A 25 -3.38 -30.73 37.16
C LEU A 25 -3.11 -29.25 36.85
N TRP A 26 -2.53 -28.51 37.80
CA TRP A 26 -2.19 -27.10 37.57
C TRP A 26 -1.13 -26.93 36.48
N SER A 27 -0.10 -27.78 36.41
CA SER A 27 0.90 -27.73 35.33
C SER A 27 0.33 -28.09 33.96
N ALA A 28 -0.63 -29.03 33.90
CA ALA A 28 -1.28 -29.38 32.65
C ALA A 28 -2.16 -28.23 32.13
N ILE A 29 -2.88 -27.55 33.03
CA ILE A 29 -3.71 -26.39 32.70
C ILE A 29 -2.85 -25.23 32.18
N THR A 30 -1.74 -24.89 32.85
CA THR A 30 -0.86 -23.81 32.37
C THR A 30 -0.20 -24.15 31.03
N ALA A 31 0.25 -25.40 30.85
CA ALA A 31 0.79 -25.86 29.57
C ALA A 31 -0.26 -25.76 28.44
N LEU A 32 -1.50 -26.20 28.71
CA LEU A 32 -2.62 -26.07 27.76
C LEU A 32 -2.88 -24.60 27.40
N SER A 33 -2.93 -23.71 28.40
CA SER A 33 -3.15 -22.28 28.17
C SER A 33 -2.05 -21.66 27.29
N ILE A 34 -0.78 -21.99 27.54
CA ILE A 34 0.34 -21.49 26.73
C ILE A 34 0.22 -21.97 25.27
N VAL A 35 -0.12 -23.24 25.06
CA VAL A 35 -0.33 -23.81 23.72
C VAL A 35 -1.49 -23.12 22.99
N VAL A 36 -2.61 -22.90 23.69
CA VAL A 36 -3.78 -22.22 23.11
C VAL A 36 -3.44 -20.76 22.73
N ILE A 37 -2.76 -20.03 23.60
CA ILE A 37 -2.34 -18.64 23.31
C ILE A 37 -1.41 -18.63 22.09
N GLY A 38 -0.39 -19.51 22.06
CA GLY A 38 0.53 -19.62 20.93
C GLY A 38 -0.20 -19.94 19.62
N ALA A 39 -1.15 -20.89 19.65
CA ALA A 39 -1.96 -21.24 18.49
C ALA A 39 -2.82 -20.07 17.99
N ILE A 40 -3.43 -19.30 18.88
CA ILE A 40 -4.21 -18.11 18.54
C ILE A 40 -3.31 -17.04 17.91
N THR A 41 -2.14 -16.77 18.49
CA THR A 41 -1.20 -15.78 17.96
C THR A 41 -0.72 -16.17 16.56
N VAL A 42 -0.31 -17.42 16.36
CA VAL A 42 0.10 -17.93 15.04
C VAL A 42 -1.08 -17.85 14.06
N GLY A 43 -2.27 -18.29 14.48
CA GLY A 43 -3.48 -18.19 13.66
C GLY A 43 -3.80 -16.75 13.25
N MET A 44 -3.64 -15.79 14.15
CA MET A 44 -3.88 -14.37 13.87
C MET A 44 -2.85 -13.77 12.90
N VAL A 45 -1.57 -14.13 13.04
CA VAL A 45 -0.53 -13.73 12.09
C VAL A 45 -0.78 -14.33 10.70
N MET A 46 -1.11 -15.62 10.63
CA MET A 46 -1.43 -16.29 9.36
C MET A 46 -2.69 -15.73 8.71
N LEU A 47 -3.74 -15.45 9.48
CA LEU A 47 -4.96 -14.84 8.99
C LEU A 47 -4.67 -13.44 8.43
N THR A 48 -3.93 -12.62 9.17
CA THR A 48 -3.53 -11.27 8.74
C THR A 48 -2.73 -11.34 7.44
N GLY A 49 -1.73 -12.23 7.35
CA GLY A 49 -0.95 -12.44 6.13
C GLY A 49 -1.79 -12.92 4.95
N THR A 50 -2.78 -13.79 5.20
CA THR A 50 -3.70 -14.28 4.17
C THR A 50 -4.61 -13.17 3.65
N VAL A 51 -5.19 -12.37 4.55
CA VAL A 51 -6.01 -11.21 4.17
C VAL A 51 -5.18 -10.18 3.40
N LEU A 52 -3.98 -9.83 3.90
CA LEU A 52 -3.11 -8.88 3.21
C LEU A 52 -2.69 -9.38 1.83
N SER A 53 -2.33 -10.66 1.69
CA SER A 53 -1.97 -11.24 0.39
C SER A 53 -3.16 -11.27 -0.59
N TYR A 54 -4.39 -11.41 -0.07
CA TYR A 54 -5.60 -11.31 -0.88
C TYR A 54 -5.92 -9.87 -1.29
N LEU A 55 -5.64 -8.88 -0.43
CA LEU A 55 -5.85 -7.45 -0.71
C LEU A 55 -4.71 -6.83 -1.55
N GLN A 56 -3.51 -7.40 -1.49
CA GLN A 56 -2.30 -6.90 -2.17
C GLN A 56 -2.52 -6.53 -3.65
N PRO A 57 -3.24 -7.32 -4.47
CA PRO A 57 -3.49 -6.98 -5.87
C PRO A 57 -4.29 -5.68 -6.08
N ILE A 58 -5.10 -5.27 -5.10
CA ILE A 58 -5.89 -4.03 -5.12
C ILE A 58 -5.10 -2.88 -4.49
N LEU A 59 -4.29 -3.18 -3.47
CA LEU A 59 -3.46 -2.19 -2.77
C LEU A 59 -2.41 -1.55 -3.67
N VAL A 60 -1.83 -2.30 -4.62
CA VAL A 60 -0.79 -1.75 -5.51
C VAL A 60 -1.37 -0.68 -6.47
N PRO A 61 -2.43 -0.94 -7.27
CA PRO A 61 -3.08 0.09 -8.07
C PRO A 61 -3.55 1.30 -7.25
N LEU A 62 -4.06 1.04 -6.04
CA LEU A 62 -4.50 2.08 -5.12
C LEU A 62 -3.32 2.98 -4.69
N ALA A 63 -2.20 2.39 -4.26
CA ALA A 63 -1.01 3.12 -3.83
C ALA A 63 -0.39 3.92 -4.98
N VAL A 64 -0.31 3.33 -6.18
CA VAL A 64 0.17 4.02 -7.38
C VAL A 64 -0.73 5.22 -7.70
N ALA A 65 -2.05 5.05 -7.68
CA ALA A 65 -2.99 6.14 -7.88
C ALA A 65 -2.85 7.25 -6.82
N ALA A 66 -2.61 6.90 -5.56
CA ALA A 66 -2.39 7.86 -4.48
C ALA A 66 -1.10 8.69 -4.69
N ILE A 67 0.00 8.03 -5.07
CA ILE A 67 1.27 8.71 -5.39
C ILE A 67 1.06 9.66 -6.57
N ILE A 68 0.41 9.20 -7.64
CA ILE A 68 0.12 10.04 -8.81
C ILE A 68 -0.79 11.21 -8.42
N ALA A 69 -1.84 10.98 -7.63
CA ALA A 69 -2.74 12.04 -7.17
C ALA A 69 -1.97 13.15 -6.43
N TYR A 70 -1.06 12.76 -5.54
CA TYR A 70 -0.18 13.69 -4.83
C TYR A 70 0.72 14.50 -5.79
N LEU A 71 1.25 13.86 -6.82
CA LEU A 71 2.05 14.54 -7.85
C LEU A 71 1.22 15.50 -8.73
N LEU A 72 -0.07 15.22 -8.93
CA LEU A 72 -0.97 16.03 -9.76
C LEU A 72 -1.59 17.21 -9.00
N GLU A 73 -1.61 17.15 -7.67
CA GLU A 73 -2.13 18.22 -6.79
C GLU A 73 -1.53 19.61 -7.05
N PRO A 74 -0.19 19.81 -7.19
CA PRO A 74 0.37 21.12 -7.50
C PRO A 74 -0.11 21.68 -8.84
N ILE A 75 -0.34 20.81 -9.83
CA ILE A 75 -0.86 21.18 -11.16
C ILE A 75 -2.31 21.67 -11.02
N ILE A 76 -3.15 20.95 -10.27
CA ILE A 76 -4.54 21.35 -10.00
C ILE A 76 -4.56 22.70 -9.27
N GLY A 77 -3.69 22.89 -8.28
CA GLY A 77 -3.54 24.16 -7.56
C GLY A 77 -3.13 25.30 -8.48
N TRP A 78 -2.20 25.06 -9.41
CA TRP A 78 -1.80 26.05 -10.42
C TRP A 78 -2.95 26.41 -11.37
N LEU A 79 -3.72 25.44 -11.85
CA LEU A 79 -4.93 25.68 -12.65
C LEU A 79 -5.98 26.50 -11.87
N CYS A 80 -6.19 26.19 -10.59
CA CYS A 80 -7.14 26.93 -9.74
C CYS A 80 -6.71 28.39 -9.54
N ARG A 81 -5.41 28.65 -9.36
CA ARG A 81 -4.87 30.02 -9.30
C ARG A 81 -5.08 30.80 -10.60
N ARG A 82 -5.19 30.11 -11.74
CA ARG A 82 -5.54 30.70 -13.06
C ARG A 82 -7.02 31.05 -13.20
N GLY A 83 -7.85 30.83 -12.16
CA GLY A 83 -9.27 31.15 -12.15
C GLY A 83 -10.19 30.00 -12.53
N TRP A 84 -9.66 28.78 -12.68
CA TRP A 84 -10.49 27.60 -12.93
C TRP A 84 -11.16 27.13 -11.64
N SER A 85 -12.42 26.70 -11.72
CA SER A 85 -13.06 26.05 -10.58
C SER A 85 -12.41 24.69 -10.31
N HIS A 86 -12.29 24.31 -9.04
CA HIS A 86 -11.61 23.08 -8.61
C HIS A 86 -12.04 21.84 -9.39
N ARG A 87 -13.34 21.70 -9.67
CA ARG A 87 -13.91 20.61 -10.47
C ARG A 87 -13.40 20.60 -11.91
N LYS A 88 -13.30 21.76 -12.56
CA LYS A 88 -12.82 21.88 -13.95
C LYS A 88 -11.32 21.61 -14.03
N ALA A 89 -10.56 22.15 -13.08
CA ALA A 89 -9.11 21.94 -13.00
C ALA A 89 -8.78 20.45 -12.89
N MET A 90 -9.47 19.76 -11.98
CA MET A 90 -9.33 18.32 -11.79
C MET A 90 -9.72 17.50 -13.01
N LEU A 91 -10.87 17.81 -13.63
CA LEU A 91 -11.36 17.07 -14.80
C LEU A 91 -10.37 17.20 -15.98
N VAL A 92 -9.82 18.40 -16.23
CA VAL A 92 -8.83 18.59 -17.29
C VAL A 92 -7.52 17.85 -16.98
N VAL A 93 -7.01 17.94 -15.75
CA VAL A 93 -5.78 17.22 -15.37
C VAL A 93 -5.97 15.71 -15.48
N PHE A 94 -7.13 15.20 -15.06
CA PHE A 94 -7.47 13.78 -15.20
C PHE A 94 -7.53 13.34 -16.67
N ILE A 95 -8.23 14.08 -17.53
CA ILE A 95 -8.29 13.76 -18.97
C ILE A 95 -6.89 13.81 -19.58
N ALA A 96 -6.10 14.85 -19.29
CA ALA A 96 -4.74 14.99 -19.78
C ALA A 96 -3.87 13.79 -19.36
N PHE A 97 -3.99 13.36 -18.11
CA PHE A 97 -3.27 12.18 -17.60
C PHE A 97 -3.71 10.88 -18.30
N VAL A 98 -5.01 10.64 -18.46
CA VAL A 98 -5.52 9.45 -19.16
C VAL A 98 -5.06 9.42 -20.62
N VAL A 99 -5.13 10.56 -21.32
CA VAL A 99 -4.63 10.68 -22.69
C VAL A 99 -3.13 10.41 -22.74
N PHE A 100 -2.35 11.00 -21.82
CA PHE A 100 -0.90 10.79 -21.74
C PHE A 100 -0.55 9.31 -21.52
N VAL A 101 -1.20 8.63 -20.57
CA VAL A 101 -0.98 7.20 -20.30
C VAL A 101 -1.41 6.36 -21.50
N THR A 102 -2.55 6.67 -22.13
CA THR A 102 -3.02 5.94 -23.31
C THR A 102 -2.03 6.07 -24.47
N LEU A 103 -1.52 7.27 -24.72
CA LEU A 103 -0.50 7.52 -25.73
C LEU A 103 0.79 6.78 -25.42
N LEU A 104 1.25 6.78 -24.16
CA LEU A 104 2.42 6.02 -23.73
C LEU A 104 2.25 4.52 -23.96
N VAL A 105 1.11 3.96 -23.56
CA VAL A 105 0.81 2.53 -23.73
C VAL A 105 0.79 2.19 -25.21
N VAL A 106 0.11 2.96 -26.05
CA VAL A 106 0.10 2.73 -27.51
C VAL A 106 1.52 2.84 -28.08
N ALA A 107 2.29 3.86 -27.68
CA ALA A 107 3.67 4.07 -28.14
C ALA A 107 4.62 2.93 -27.75
N VAL A 108 4.36 2.20 -26.65
CA VAL A 108 5.18 1.07 -26.20
C VAL A 108 4.65 -0.27 -26.71
N VAL A 109 3.32 -0.47 -26.73
CA VAL A 109 2.66 -1.73 -27.08
C VAL A 109 2.65 -1.97 -28.60
N VAL A 110 2.39 -0.95 -29.40
CA VAL A 110 2.38 -1.07 -30.87
C VAL A 110 3.73 -1.57 -31.42
N PRO A 111 4.88 -0.98 -31.05
CA PRO A 111 6.17 -1.51 -31.53
C PRO A 111 6.52 -2.88 -30.93
N THR A 112 6.07 -3.20 -29.71
CA THR A 112 6.37 -4.51 -29.10
C THR A 112 5.62 -5.67 -29.76
N ILE A 113 4.43 -5.46 -30.34
CA ILE A 113 3.72 -6.50 -31.12
C ILE A 113 4.42 -6.76 -32.45
N GLY A 114 4.91 -5.71 -33.13
CA GLY A 114 5.62 -5.84 -34.41
C GLY A 114 7.07 -6.37 -34.28
N GLN A 115 7.67 -6.26 -33.09
CA GLN A 115 9.08 -6.59 -32.83
C GLN A 115 9.26 -7.71 -31.80
N ALA A 116 8.22 -8.49 -31.47
CA ALA A 116 8.26 -9.46 -30.38
C ALA A 116 9.39 -10.51 -30.49
N GLN A 117 9.93 -10.77 -31.68
CA GLN A 117 11.07 -11.67 -31.89
C GLN A 117 12.45 -10.97 -31.89
N GLU A 118 12.49 -9.63 -31.97
CA GLU A 118 13.70 -8.80 -32.08
C GLU A 118 14.00 -8.02 -30.79
N VAL A 119 12.97 -7.73 -29.99
CA VAL A 119 13.05 -7.14 -28.63
C VAL A 119 13.88 -8.02 -27.68
N TYR A 120 13.94 -9.34 -27.92
CA TYR A 120 14.79 -10.24 -27.15
C TYR A 120 16.28 -10.19 -27.54
N LYS A 121 16.61 -9.68 -28.74
CA LYS A 121 17.99 -9.56 -29.25
C LYS A 121 18.59 -8.17 -29.09
N ASN A 122 17.76 -7.13 -28.96
CA ASN A 122 18.19 -5.72 -28.87
C ASN A 122 17.80 -5.05 -27.54
N ARG A 123 18.08 -5.71 -26.40
CA ARG A 123 17.82 -5.18 -25.05
C ARG A 123 18.51 -3.83 -24.80
N ASP A 124 19.65 -3.59 -25.44
CA ASP A 124 20.47 -2.39 -25.25
C ASP A 124 19.95 -1.14 -25.98
N SER A 125 19.05 -1.29 -26.96
CA SER A 125 18.53 -0.15 -27.75
C SER A 125 17.26 0.47 -27.15
N TYR A 126 16.49 -0.29 -26.36
CA TYR A 126 15.29 0.22 -25.68
C TYR A 126 15.63 1.12 -24.49
N SER A 127 16.73 0.85 -23.78
CA SER A 127 17.19 1.70 -22.67
C SER A 127 17.55 3.11 -23.18
N GLU A 128 18.24 3.22 -24.32
CA GLU A 128 18.64 4.50 -24.92
C GLU A 128 17.43 5.34 -25.38
N ARG A 129 16.44 4.70 -26.01
CA ARG A 129 15.21 5.40 -26.45
C ARG A 129 14.34 5.84 -25.27
N ALA A 130 14.23 5.00 -24.23
CA ALA A 130 13.50 5.35 -23.02
C ALA A 130 14.17 6.52 -22.29
N THR A 131 15.49 6.48 -22.12
CA THR A 131 16.23 7.61 -21.51
C THR A 131 16.13 8.88 -22.37
N THR A 132 16.11 8.77 -23.69
CA THR A 132 15.94 9.93 -24.58
C THR A 132 14.56 10.57 -24.48
N LEU A 133 13.49 9.77 -24.46
CA LEU A 133 12.11 10.27 -24.30
C LEU A 133 11.89 10.89 -22.92
N VAL A 134 12.46 10.27 -21.88
CA VAL A 134 12.45 10.79 -20.51
C VAL A 134 13.17 12.13 -20.48
N LYS A 135 14.39 12.23 -21.02
CA LYS A 135 15.15 13.49 -21.10
C LYS A 135 14.40 14.58 -21.86
N LEU A 136 13.76 14.27 -22.99
CA LEU A 136 12.95 15.24 -23.76
C LEU A 136 11.71 15.72 -22.99
N GLY A 137 10.99 14.80 -22.34
CA GLY A 137 9.84 15.14 -21.50
C GLY A 137 10.23 15.99 -20.29
N ILE A 138 11.42 15.75 -19.75
CA ILE A 138 12.01 16.47 -18.64
C ILE A 138 12.47 17.85 -19.12
N ASP A 139 13.38 17.97 -20.08
CA ASP A 139 13.84 19.25 -20.63
C ASP A 139 12.69 20.18 -21.06
N SER A 140 11.62 19.64 -21.64
CA SER A 140 10.43 20.42 -22.01
C SER A 140 9.63 20.97 -20.82
N MET A 141 9.75 20.38 -19.62
CA MET A 141 9.18 20.89 -18.38
C MET A 141 10.12 21.85 -17.63
N GLN A 142 11.43 21.78 -17.88
CA GLN A 142 12.43 22.65 -17.25
C GLN A 142 12.20 24.13 -17.59
N ASP A 143 11.85 24.42 -18.84
CA ASP A 143 11.56 25.79 -19.32
C ASP A 143 10.35 26.45 -18.63
N TYR A 144 9.46 25.67 -18.01
CA TYR A 144 8.29 26.19 -17.28
C TYR A 144 8.55 26.38 -15.77
N PHE A 145 9.61 25.81 -15.21
CA PHE A 145 9.91 25.79 -13.78
C PHE A 145 11.24 26.50 -13.46
N GLU A 146 11.37 27.74 -13.92
CA GLU A 146 12.55 28.60 -13.72
C GLU A 146 12.56 29.28 -12.33
N THR A 147 12.48 28.51 -11.23
CA THR A 147 12.68 29.04 -9.87
C THR A 147 13.72 28.22 -9.10
N GLY A 148 14.77 28.91 -8.64
CA GLY A 148 16.11 28.42 -8.33
C GLY A 148 16.31 27.38 -7.20
N VAL A 149 15.25 26.73 -6.72
CA VAL A 149 15.33 25.57 -5.82
C VAL A 149 15.12 24.25 -6.58
N ALA A 150 14.61 24.32 -7.82
CA ALA A 150 14.24 23.13 -8.60
C ALA A 150 15.44 22.34 -9.15
N LYS A 151 16.53 23.00 -9.56
CA LYS A 151 17.57 22.37 -10.39
C LYS A 151 18.29 21.19 -9.70
N GLU A 152 18.62 21.32 -8.42
CA GLU A 152 19.33 20.27 -7.66
C GLU A 152 18.44 19.06 -7.30
N TYR A 153 17.16 19.29 -7.02
CA TYR A 153 16.19 18.20 -6.82
C TYR A 153 15.81 17.53 -8.13
N TYR A 154 15.78 18.32 -9.20
CA TYR A 154 15.49 17.87 -10.55
C TYR A 154 16.59 16.94 -11.08
N ASP A 155 17.85 17.37 -11.03
CA ASP A 155 18.97 16.57 -11.53
C ASP A 155 19.09 15.23 -10.78
N ARG A 156 18.91 15.24 -9.45
CA ARG A 156 18.88 13.99 -8.64
C ARG A 156 17.69 13.10 -8.96
N GLY A 157 16.50 13.68 -9.18
CA GLY A 157 15.31 12.92 -9.56
C GLY A 157 15.47 12.28 -10.94
N VAL A 158 16.03 13.02 -11.90
CA VAL A 158 16.33 12.54 -13.26
C VAL A 158 17.35 11.42 -13.22
N GLU A 159 18.40 11.55 -12.41
CA GLU A 159 19.44 10.53 -12.29
C GLU A 159 18.92 9.25 -11.64
N TRP A 160 18.17 9.34 -10.55
CA TRP A 160 17.49 8.19 -9.94
C TRP A 160 16.51 7.53 -10.91
N LEU A 161 15.72 8.32 -11.64
CA LEU A 161 14.78 7.80 -12.63
C LEU A 161 15.48 7.14 -13.81
N SER A 162 16.64 7.65 -14.22
CA SER A 162 17.41 7.12 -15.35
C SER A 162 18.17 5.84 -14.99
N THR A 163 18.60 5.72 -13.74
CA THR A 163 19.40 4.57 -13.26
C THR A 163 18.52 3.45 -12.73
N GLU A 164 17.54 3.78 -11.89
CA GLU A 164 16.71 2.77 -11.20
C GLU A 164 15.29 2.65 -11.74
N GLY A 165 14.79 3.68 -12.45
CA GLY A 165 13.49 3.62 -13.11
C GLY A 165 13.36 2.47 -14.13
N PRO A 166 14.32 2.27 -15.05
CA PRO A 166 14.28 1.14 -15.99
C PRO A 166 14.33 -0.21 -15.30
N ARG A 167 15.07 -0.32 -14.18
CA ARG A 167 15.22 -1.58 -13.44
C ARG A 167 13.93 -1.95 -12.71
N LEU A 168 13.35 -1.02 -11.96
CA LEU A 168 12.03 -1.17 -11.33
C LEU A 168 10.94 -1.46 -12.37
N GLY A 169 10.94 -0.71 -13.48
CA GLY A 169 10.03 -0.92 -14.59
C GLY A 169 10.17 -2.30 -15.24
N ALA A 170 11.41 -2.77 -15.42
CA ALA A 170 11.68 -4.10 -15.97
C ALA A 170 11.29 -5.22 -15.01
N GLU A 171 11.57 -5.11 -13.71
CA GLU A 171 11.19 -6.11 -12.70
C GLU A 171 9.66 -6.20 -12.53
N ILE A 172 8.99 -5.05 -12.45
CA ILE A 172 7.53 -4.97 -12.39
C ILE A 172 6.93 -5.51 -13.70
N GLY A 173 7.48 -5.08 -14.84
CA GLY A 173 7.05 -5.51 -16.16
C GLY A 173 7.18 -7.01 -16.38
N GLN A 174 8.32 -7.62 -16.00
CA GLN A 174 8.52 -9.07 -16.09
C GLN A 174 7.54 -9.84 -15.20
N LYS A 175 7.36 -9.43 -13.94
CA LYS A 175 6.38 -10.06 -13.04
C LYS A 175 4.94 -9.94 -13.56
N ILE A 176 4.59 -8.80 -14.14
CA ILE A 176 3.28 -8.57 -14.77
C ILE A 176 3.15 -9.47 -16.01
N TRP A 177 4.17 -9.53 -16.86
CA TRP A 177 4.17 -10.33 -18.10
C TRP A 177 4.04 -11.83 -17.83
N GLU A 178 4.74 -12.33 -16.83
CA GLU A 178 4.63 -13.72 -16.37
C GLU A 178 3.22 -14.06 -15.88
N ARG A 179 2.57 -13.13 -15.16
CA ARG A 179 1.17 -13.28 -14.72
C ARG A 179 0.16 -13.14 -15.86
N LEU A 180 0.45 -12.30 -16.85
CA LEU A 180 -0.39 -12.03 -18.03
C LEU A 180 -0.48 -13.19 -19.01
N ARG A 181 0.53 -14.07 -19.06
CA ARG A 181 0.54 -15.25 -19.95
C ARG A 181 -0.55 -16.28 -19.59
N GLY A 182 -1.13 -16.22 -18.40
CA GLY A 182 -2.30 -17.05 -18.04
C GLY A 182 -3.63 -16.41 -18.48
N ALA A 183 -4.63 -17.23 -18.80
CA ALA A 183 -5.96 -16.76 -19.24
C ALA A 183 -6.64 -15.81 -18.22
N PHE A 184 -6.39 -15.99 -16.92
CA PHE A 184 -6.87 -15.09 -15.86
C PHE A 184 -6.08 -13.77 -15.75
N GLY A 185 -4.85 -13.73 -16.25
CA GLY A 185 -3.96 -12.57 -16.16
C GLY A 185 -4.45 -11.39 -17.00
N PHE A 186 -4.89 -11.64 -18.24
CA PHE A 186 -5.40 -10.60 -19.13
C PHE A 186 -6.59 -9.84 -18.52
N PHE A 187 -7.58 -10.55 -17.98
CA PHE A 187 -8.72 -9.92 -17.31
C PHE A 187 -8.28 -9.14 -16.07
N GLY A 188 -7.36 -9.69 -15.27
CA GLY A 188 -6.81 -9.01 -14.10
C GLY A 188 -6.07 -7.71 -14.46
N TYR A 189 -5.35 -7.70 -15.58
CA TYR A 189 -4.67 -6.50 -16.09
C TYR A 189 -5.64 -5.46 -16.62
N VAL A 190 -6.63 -5.85 -17.42
CA VAL A 190 -7.67 -4.93 -17.89
C VAL A 190 -8.41 -4.31 -16.70
N LEU A 191 -8.78 -5.13 -15.71
CA LEU A 191 -9.37 -4.64 -14.46
C LEU A 191 -8.42 -3.70 -13.74
N GLY A 192 -7.17 -4.08 -13.49
CA GLY A 192 -6.19 -3.24 -12.80
C GLY A 192 -5.94 -1.91 -13.51
N LEU A 193 -5.80 -1.92 -14.83
CA LEU A 193 -5.62 -0.74 -15.67
C LEU A 193 -6.85 0.16 -15.67
N LEU A 194 -8.05 -0.39 -15.51
CA LEU A 194 -9.29 0.36 -15.37
C LEU A 194 -9.45 0.91 -13.94
N LEU A 195 -8.95 0.18 -12.93
CA LEU A 195 -8.98 0.60 -11.52
C LEU A 195 -8.09 1.82 -11.26
N VAL A 196 -6.90 1.92 -11.86
CA VAL A 196 -5.98 3.05 -11.66
C VAL A 196 -6.62 4.42 -11.95
N PRO A 197 -7.19 4.69 -13.14
CA PRO A 197 -7.83 5.97 -13.42
C PRO A 197 -9.07 6.20 -12.54
N ILE A 198 -9.81 5.14 -12.18
CA ILE A 198 -10.93 5.27 -11.21
C ILE A 198 -10.42 5.77 -9.85
N TYR A 199 -9.40 5.12 -9.29
CA TYR A 199 -8.82 5.51 -8.01
C TYR A 199 -8.15 6.87 -8.07
N LEU A 200 -7.47 7.18 -9.17
CA LEU A 200 -6.86 8.49 -9.38
C LEU A 200 -7.93 9.57 -9.37
N TYR A 201 -9.01 9.40 -10.14
CA TYR A 201 -10.13 10.35 -10.15
C TYR A 201 -10.75 10.50 -8.75
N TYR A 202 -10.94 9.39 -8.03
CA TYR A 202 -11.45 9.40 -6.67
C TYR A 202 -10.53 10.15 -5.68
N PHE A 203 -9.23 9.89 -5.72
CA PHE A 203 -8.24 10.59 -4.90
C PHE A 203 -8.11 12.06 -5.26
N LEU A 204 -8.17 12.41 -6.54
CA LEU A 204 -8.20 13.81 -6.93
C LEU A 204 -9.48 14.49 -6.41
N GLN A 205 -10.64 13.85 -6.54
CA GLN A 205 -11.92 14.41 -6.12
C GLN A 205 -12.05 14.60 -4.61
N ASN A 206 -11.62 13.61 -3.83
CA ASN A 206 -11.90 13.52 -2.40
C ASN A 206 -10.63 13.43 -1.52
N GLY A 207 -9.44 13.53 -2.10
CA GLY A 207 -8.16 13.32 -1.40
C GLY A 207 -7.99 14.20 -0.16
N HIS A 208 -8.41 15.46 -0.26
CA HIS A 208 -8.34 16.41 0.85
C HIS A 208 -9.25 16.02 2.03
N THR A 209 -10.40 15.38 1.76
CA THR A 209 -11.32 14.83 2.78
C THR A 209 -10.77 13.52 3.35
N ILE A 210 -10.17 12.67 2.52
CA ILE A 210 -9.60 11.38 2.93
C ILE A 210 -8.42 11.59 3.89
N SER A 211 -7.54 12.56 3.64
CA SER A 211 -6.41 12.87 4.52
C SER A 211 -6.86 13.34 5.91
N GLN A 212 -7.96 14.09 6.00
CA GLN A 212 -8.49 14.62 7.26
C GLN A 212 -9.28 13.58 8.08
N THR A 213 -9.89 12.59 7.44
CA THR A 213 -10.73 11.55 8.09
C THR A 213 -10.05 10.18 8.15
N TRP A 214 -8.85 10.03 7.57
CA TRP A 214 -8.10 8.77 7.56
C TRP A 214 -7.89 8.18 8.97
N SER A 215 -7.76 9.03 9.99
CA SER A 215 -7.63 8.64 11.39
C SER A 215 -8.87 7.94 11.96
N ASP A 216 -10.04 8.17 11.38
CA ASP A 216 -11.32 7.61 11.83
C ASP A 216 -11.65 6.27 11.17
N TYR A 217 -11.09 6.01 9.98
CA TYR A 217 -11.31 4.77 9.22
C TYR A 217 -10.39 3.61 9.63
N LEU A 218 -9.36 3.84 10.43
CA LEU A 218 -8.57 2.77 11.04
C LEU A 218 -9.37 2.14 12.19
N PRO A 219 -9.85 0.88 12.08
CA PRO A 219 -10.43 0.15 13.20
C PRO A 219 -9.33 -0.36 14.15
N LEU A 220 -8.33 0.46 14.44
CA LEU A 220 -7.51 0.29 15.62
C LEU A 220 -8.38 0.74 16.78
N LYS A 221 -9.12 -0.23 17.32
CA LYS A 221 -9.87 -0.12 18.58
C LYS A 221 -9.10 0.78 19.53
N ALA A 222 -9.73 1.87 20.01
CA ALA A 222 -9.16 2.86 20.92
C ALA A 222 -8.29 2.21 22.00
N SER A 223 -6.99 2.20 21.77
CA SER A 223 -5.96 1.54 22.58
C SER A 223 -4.65 2.25 22.30
N SER A 224 -3.84 2.40 23.35
CA SER A 224 -2.62 3.22 23.44
C SER A 224 -1.66 3.10 22.25
N PHE A 225 -1.69 1.99 21.51
CA PHE A 225 -0.91 1.78 20.29
C PHE A 225 -1.27 2.76 19.15
N LYS A 226 -2.56 3.10 18.97
CA LYS A 226 -2.96 4.09 17.96
C LYS A 226 -2.37 5.46 18.29
N ASP A 227 -2.47 5.86 19.56
CA ASP A 227 -1.97 7.16 20.04
C ASP A 227 -0.44 7.23 19.93
N GLU A 228 0.25 6.12 20.20
CA GLU A 228 1.71 6.02 20.08
C GLU A 228 2.18 6.08 18.61
N VAL A 229 1.48 5.38 17.70
CA VAL A 229 1.77 5.43 16.26
C VAL A 229 1.48 6.82 15.69
N VAL A 230 0.33 7.42 16.03
CA VAL A 230 -0.04 8.77 15.61
C VAL A 230 0.92 9.80 16.19
N GLY A 231 1.32 9.65 17.46
CA GLY A 231 2.33 10.49 18.10
C GLY A 231 3.66 10.43 17.37
N THR A 232 4.18 9.23 17.12
CA THR A 232 5.45 9.01 16.42
C THR A 232 5.42 9.60 15.00
N LEU A 233 4.34 9.37 14.24
CA LEU A 233 4.18 9.94 12.90
C LEU A 233 4.12 11.46 12.90
N THR A 234 3.44 12.05 13.89
CA THR A 234 3.32 13.51 14.03
C THR A 234 4.67 14.13 14.41
N GLU A 235 5.43 13.46 15.28
CA GLU A 235 6.78 13.88 15.67
C GLU A 235 7.76 13.80 14.49
N ILE A 236 7.72 12.71 13.72
CA ILE A 236 8.50 12.56 12.48
C ILE A 236 8.17 13.67 11.48
N ASN A 237 6.89 13.99 11.29
CA ASN A 237 6.47 15.08 10.42
C ASN A 237 6.98 16.43 10.94
N GLY A 238 6.93 16.65 12.26
CA GLY A 238 7.52 17.82 12.91
C GLY A 238 9.02 17.95 12.66
N TYR A 239 9.77 16.86 12.79
CA TYR A 239 11.21 16.85 12.49
C TYR A 239 11.49 17.11 11.01
N LEU A 240 10.76 16.47 10.09
CA LEU A 240 10.87 16.72 8.66
C LEU A 240 10.60 18.19 8.31
N ILE A 241 9.54 18.78 8.84
CA ILE A 241 9.20 20.19 8.61
C ILE A 241 10.26 21.13 9.21
N SER A 242 10.82 20.80 10.38
CA SER A 242 11.88 21.58 11.00
C SER A 242 13.21 21.50 10.23
N PHE A 243 13.54 20.31 9.70
CA PHE A 243 14.72 20.09 8.87
C PHE A 243 14.62 20.86 7.55
N PHE A 244 13.44 20.87 6.91
CA PHE A 244 13.22 21.63 5.68
C PHE A 244 13.03 23.14 5.88
N ARG A 245 12.85 23.63 7.11
CA ARG A 245 12.70 25.06 7.41
C ARG A 245 13.87 25.68 8.16
N GLY A 246 14.87 24.88 8.56
CA GLY A 246 15.91 25.28 9.51
C GLY A 246 17.33 24.80 9.21
N GLN A 247 17.59 24.25 8.02
CA GLN A 247 18.92 24.16 7.40
C GLN A 247 18.86 24.67 5.97
#